data_AF-A0A975DPC9-F1
#
_entry.id   AF-A0A975DPC9-F1
#
_cell.length_a   1.000
_cell.length_b   1.000
_cell.length_c   1.000
_cell.angle_alpha   90.00
_cell.angle_beta   90.00
_cell.angle_gamma   90.00
#
_symmetry.space_group_name_H-M   'P 1'
#
loop_
_entity.id
_entity.type
_entity.pdbx_description
1 polymer ?
#
loop_
_entity_poly.entity_id
_entity_poly.type
_entity_poly.pdbx_seq_one_letter_code
_entity_poly.pdbx_strand_id
1 'polypeptide(L)'
;MTSIDTLLRIFDAYSAATGLAETTVSTRVFQDGKRIAALRLGGDMGVRRTARAVQWFSANWPEGADWPEGITRPAPTDSQEAA
;
A
#
# COMPACT_ATOMS: atom_id res chain seq x y z
N MET A 1 -16.10 -0.15 0.19
CA MET A 1 -14.63 -0.29 0.39
C MET A 1 -13.98 1.04 0.06
N THR A 2 -13.21 1.60 0.98
CA THR A 2 -12.43 2.82 0.74
C THR A 2 -11.04 2.46 0.24
N SER A 3 -10.37 3.37 -0.45
CA SER A 3 -8.99 3.15 -0.92
C SER A 3 -8.01 2.90 0.24
N ILE A 4 -8.31 3.43 1.43
CA ILE A 4 -7.53 3.21 2.66
C ILE A 4 -7.62 1.76 3.13
N ASP A 5 -8.84 1.20 3.21
CA ASP A 5 -9.05 -0.21 3.59
C ASP A 5 -8.28 -1.15 2.65
N THR A 6 -8.36 -0.89 1.35
CA THR A 6 -7.63 -1.63 0.32
C THR A 6 -6.12 -1.58 0.58
N LEU A 7 -5.57 -0.39 0.85
CA LEU A 7 -4.16 -0.21 1.17
C LEU A 7 -3.76 -0.97 2.44
N LEU A 8 -4.58 -0.93 3.49
CA LEU A 8 -4.31 -1.65 4.74
C LEU A 8 -4.29 -3.17 4.53
N ARG A 9 -5.17 -3.71 3.67
CA ARG A 9 -5.17 -5.14 3.33
C ARG A 9 -3.94 -5.56 2.54
N ILE A 10 -3.50 -4.76 1.57
CA ILE A 10 -2.23 -4.99 0.83
C ILE A 10 -1.05 -4.95 1.78
N PHE A 11 -1.05 -3.95 2.67
CA PHE A 11 0.02 -3.77 3.64
C PHE A 11 0.13 -4.97 4.59
N ASP A 12 -1.00 -5.45 5.11
CA ASP A 12 -1.05 -6.62 6.00
C ASP A 12 -0.54 -7.89 5.29
N ALA A 13 -1.01 -8.13 4.07
CA ALA A 13 -0.54 -9.24 3.23
C ALA A 13 0.97 -9.15 2.93
N TYR A 14 1.48 -7.96 2.62
CA TYR A 14 2.90 -7.73 2.38
C TYR A 14 3.74 -7.95 3.65
N SER A 15 3.30 -7.42 4.79
CA SER A 15 3.97 -7.59 6.08
C SER A 15 4.00 -9.07 6.48
N ALA A 16 2.90 -9.80 6.30
CA ALA A 16 2.82 -11.23 6.54
C ALA A 16 3.76 -12.03 5.61
N ALA A 17 3.81 -11.68 4.33
CA ALA A 17 4.67 -12.34 3.36
C ALA A 17 6.17 -12.07 3.57
N THR A 18 6.53 -10.84 3.97
CA THR A 18 7.93 -10.43 4.16
C THR A 18 8.45 -10.63 5.59
N GLY A 19 7.56 -10.83 6.56
CA GLY A 19 7.89 -10.84 7.99
C GLY A 19 8.40 -9.49 8.51
N LEU A 20 8.25 -8.41 7.75
CA LEU A 20 8.75 -7.09 8.12
C LEU A 20 7.78 -6.37 9.05
N ALA A 21 8.33 -5.64 10.03
CA ALA A 21 7.56 -4.80 10.93
C ALA A 21 6.80 -3.71 10.15
N GLU A 22 5.60 -3.39 10.61
CA GLU A 22 4.73 -2.38 9.99
C GLU A 22 5.46 -1.02 9.83
N THR A 23 6.24 -0.64 10.84
CA THR A 23 7.04 0.60 10.81
C THR A 23 8.09 0.60 9.71
N THR A 24 8.74 -0.54 9.45
CA THR A 24 9.71 -0.70 8.36
C THR A 24 9.05 -0.58 7.01
N VAL A 25 7.94 -1.29 6.79
CA VAL A 25 7.18 -1.25 5.52
C VAL A 25 6.61 0.15 5.27
N SER A 26 6.03 0.78 6.30
CA SER A 26 5.48 2.14 6.21
C SER A 26 6.56 3.16 5.90
N THR A 27 7.75 3.04 6.52
CA THR A 27 8.90 3.90 6.19
C THR A 27 9.39 3.67 4.77
N ARG A 28 9.36 2.44 4.25
CA ARG A 28 9.76 2.15 2.87
C ARG A 28 8.82 2.77 1.83
N VAL A 29 7.52 2.68 2.07
CA VAL A 29 6.48 3.14 1.13
C VAL A 29 6.25 4.65 1.22
N PHE A 30 6.19 5.19 2.45
CA PHE A 30 5.78 6.57 2.69
C PHE A 30 6.92 7.48 3.18
N GLN A 31 8.14 6.94 3.39
CA GLN A 31 9.21 7.62 4.17
C GLN A 31 8.76 8.04 5.57
N ASP A 32 7.64 7.47 6.05
CA ASP A 32 7.00 7.85 7.29
C ASP A 32 6.47 6.59 7.97
N GLY A 33 7.16 6.17 9.03
CA GLY A 33 6.84 4.94 9.77
C GLY A 33 5.54 5.02 10.58
N LYS A 34 4.95 6.21 10.74
CA LYS A 34 3.73 6.42 11.53
C LYS A 34 2.49 6.60 10.67
N ARG A 35 2.67 6.78 9.35
CA ARG A 35 1.58 7.02 8.41
C ARG A 35 0.53 5.92 8.43
N ILE A 36 0.93 4.65 8.36
CA ILE A 36 -0.03 3.52 8.38
C ILE A 36 -0.77 3.43 9.71
N ALA A 37 -0.09 3.67 10.84
CA ALA A 37 -0.74 3.72 12.15
C ALA A 37 -1.78 4.86 12.21
N ALA A 38 -1.46 6.04 11.68
CA ALA A 38 -2.40 7.15 11.59
C ALA A 38 -3.62 6.82 10.71
N LEU A 39 -3.44 6.10 9.61
CA LEU A 39 -4.56 5.63 8.78
C LEU A 39 -5.46 4.64 9.53
N ARG A 40 -4.89 3.71 10.31
CA ARG A 40 -5.65 2.77 11.16
C ARG A 40 -6.44 3.50 12.27
N LEU A 41 -5.95 4.64 12.75
CA LEU A 41 -6.63 5.50 13.72
C LEU A 41 -7.79 6.33 13.12
N GLY A 42 -8.09 6.17 11.83
CA GLY A 42 -9.12 6.95 11.14
C GLY A 42 -8.57 8.18 10.41
N GLY A 43 -7.25 8.24 10.21
CA GLY A 43 -6.63 9.25 9.36
C GLY A 43 -7.08 9.12 7.91
N ASP A 44 -7.31 10.26 7.26
CA ASP A 44 -7.63 10.31 5.83
C ASP A 44 -6.35 10.47 4.99
N MET A 45 -6.35 9.84 3.81
CA MET A 45 -5.32 10.06 2.81
C MET A 45 -5.98 10.17 1.44
N GLY A 46 -5.65 11.27 0.75
CA GLY A 46 -6.16 11.54 -0.58
C GLY A 46 -5.81 10.42 -1.56
N VAL A 47 -6.78 10.11 -2.44
CA VAL A 47 -6.79 8.99 -3.39
C VAL A 47 -5.48 8.86 -4.18
N ARG A 48 -4.88 9.98 -4.63
CA ARG A 48 -3.61 9.99 -5.38
C ARG A 48 -2.45 9.39 -4.58
N ARG A 49 -2.40 9.66 -3.27
CA ARG A 49 -1.32 9.19 -2.39
C ARG A 49 -1.49 7.72 -2.06
N THR A 50 -2.74 7.28 -1.87
CA THR A 50 -3.10 5.86 -1.71
C THR A 50 -2.74 5.07 -2.96
N ALA A 51 -3.10 5.56 -4.15
CA ALA A 51 -2.77 4.92 -5.42
C ALA A 51 -1.25 4.74 -5.63
N ARG A 52 -0.45 5.78 -5.32
CA ARG A 52 1.02 5.67 -5.34
C ARG A 52 1.56 4.60 -4.40
N ALA A 53 1.00 4.48 -3.21
CA ALA A 53 1.42 3.46 -2.25
C ALA A 53 1.10 2.05 -2.75
N VAL A 54 -0.11 1.83 -3.26
CA VAL A 54 -0.52 0.56 -3.90
C VAL A 54 0.41 0.21 -5.07
N GLN A 55 0.76 1.20 -5.89
CA GLN A 55 1.68 1.00 -7.02
C GLN A 55 3.09 0.60 -6.54
N TRP A 56 3.59 1.22 -5.47
CA TRP A 56 4.87 0.82 -4.87
C TRP A 56 4.84 -0.63 -4.39
N PHE A 57 3.75 -1.05 -3.73
CA PHE A 57 3.56 -2.46 -3.34
C PHE A 57 3.53 -3.38 -4.54
N SER A 58 2.83 -3.01 -5.61
CA SER A 58 2.79 -3.79 -6.85
C SER A 58 4.18 -3.97 -7.46
N ALA A 59 5.03 -2.94 -7.43
CA ALA A 59 6.38 -2.98 -7.97
C ALA A 59 7.38 -3.71 -7.07
N ASN A 60 7.22 -3.62 -5.74
CA ASN A 60 8.14 -4.21 -4.75
C ASN A 60 7.59 -5.49 -4.12
N TRP A 61 6.56 -6.10 -4.71
CA TRP A 61 5.91 -7.27 -4.14
C TRP A 61 6.90 -8.44 -4.05
N PRO A 62 7.00 -9.14 -2.90
CA PRO A 62 7.93 -10.24 -2.75
C PRO A 62 7.58 -11.39 -3.69
N GLU A 63 8.61 -11.96 -4.31
CA GLU A 63 8.47 -13.12 -5.17
C GLU A 63 8.03 -14.34 -4.32
N GLY A 64 6.90 -14.95 -4.69
CA GLY A 64 6.31 -16.08 -3.96
C GLY A 64 5.18 -15.72 -3.00
N ALA A 65 4.80 -14.44 -2.90
CA ALA A 65 3.61 -14.03 -2.16
C ALA A 65 2.40 -13.81 -3.06
N ASP A 66 1.24 -14.27 -2.60
CA ASP A 66 -0.02 -14.06 -3.32
C ASP A 66 -0.54 -12.63 -3.14
N TRP A 67 -1.10 -12.07 -4.21
CA TRP A 67 -1.70 -10.74 -4.14
C TRP A 67 -3.08 -10.87 -3.46
N PRO A 68 -3.44 -9.96 -2.54
CA PRO A 68 -4.69 -10.06 -1.80
C PRO A 68 -5.93 -10.15 -2.70
N GLU A 69 -6.77 -11.15 -2.43
CA GLU A 69 -8.01 -11.39 -3.16
C GLU A 69 -8.99 -10.22 -3.03
N GLY A 70 -9.62 -9.85 -4.15
CA GLY A 70 -10.54 -8.71 -4.25
C GLY A 70 -9.85 -7.36 -4.42
N ILE A 71 -8.52 -7.33 -4.58
CA ILE A 71 -7.77 -6.10 -4.85
C ILE A 71 -7.16 -6.19 -6.24
N THR A 72 -7.62 -5.33 -7.15
CA THR A 72 -7.03 -5.24 -8.49
C THR A 72 -5.62 -4.70 -8.39
N ARG A 73 -4.62 -5.51 -8.78
CA ARG A 73 -3.23 -5.06 -8.89
C ARG A 73 -3.18 -3.92 -9.92
N PRO A 74 -2.72 -2.72 -9.55
CA PRO A 74 -2.66 -1.63 -10.52
C PRO A 74 -1.70 -2.02 -11.64
N ALA A 75 -2.12 -1.79 -12.87
CA ALA A 75 -1.22 -1.83 -14.01
C ALA A 75 -0.06 -0.83 -13.75
N PRO A 76 1.17 -1.13 -14.18
CA PRO A 76 2.27 -0.17 -14.13
C PRO A 76 1.83 1.06 -14.92
N THR A 77 1.44 2.11 -14.21
CA THR A 77 1.02 3.34 -14.85
C THR A 77 2.28 4.05 -15.26
N ASP A 78 2.63 3.95 -16.54
CA ASP A 78 3.37 5.01 -17.19
C ASP A 78 2.52 6.28 -17.05
N SER A 79 2.94 7.18 -16.16
CA SER A 79 2.55 8.59 -16.10
C SER A 79 1.15 8.97 -16.62
N GLN A 80 0.05 8.76 -15.90
CA GLN A 80 -1.24 9.42 -16.23
C GLN A 80 -2.07 9.65 -14.96
N GLU A 81 -2.74 10.77 -14.70
CA GLU A 81 -2.94 12.03 -15.40
C GLU A 81 -3.32 13.09 -14.35
N ALA A 82 -2.67 14.25 -14.40
CA ALA A 82 -3.12 15.45 -13.71
C ALA A 82 -4.09 16.16 -14.66
N ALA A 83 -5.38 16.08 -14.36
CA ALA A 83 -6.38 17.04 -14.81
C ALA A 83 -6.77 17.92 -13.62
#